data_AF-A0A817S4B6-F1
#
_entry.id   AF-A0A817S4B6-F1
#
_cell.length_a   1.000
_cell.length_b   1.000
_cell.length_c   1.000
_cell.angle_alpha   90.00
_cell.angle_beta   90.00
_cell.angle_gamma   90.00
#
_symmetry.space_group_name_H-M   'P 1'
#
loop_
_entity.id
_entity.type
_entity.pdbx_description
1 polymer ?
#
loop_
_entity_poly.entity_id
_entity_poly.type
_entity_poly.pdbx_seq_one_letter_code
_entity_poly.pdbx_strand_id
1 'polypeptide(L)'
;MQVMERFVGRSGVRTLFTIECISGKAIGAHSFYKNDNEIVLISGTYLRVIDEWSPNENLYMIHLREENPLYQFIAPPFSKESTSMK
;
A
#
# COMPACT_ATOMS: atom_id res chain seq x y z
N MET A 1 3.41 -15.79 10.60
CA MET A 1 2.30 -15.98 11.57
C MET A 1 2.17 -14.81 12.57
N GLN A 2 3.24 -14.22 13.10
CA GLN A 2 3.16 -13.07 14.04
C GLN A 2 2.56 -11.76 13.47
N VAL A 3 2.76 -11.46 12.18
CA VAL A 3 2.24 -10.22 11.56
C VAL A 3 0.71 -10.18 11.53
N MET A 4 0.03 -11.30 11.24
CA MET A 4 -1.43 -11.35 11.26
C MET A 4 -2.01 -11.07 12.65
N GLU A 5 -1.37 -11.60 13.71
CA GLU A 5 -1.85 -11.37 15.07
C GLU A 5 -1.84 -9.89 15.46
N ARG A 6 -0.82 -9.15 15.01
CA ARG A 6 -0.64 -7.74 15.35
C ARG A 6 -1.56 -6.79 14.56
N PHE A 7 -1.82 -7.08 13.28
CA PHE A 7 -2.50 -6.14 12.39
C PHE A 7 -3.94 -6.54 12.02
N VAL A 8 -4.28 -7.83 12.05
CA VAL A 8 -5.57 -8.34 11.53
C VAL A 8 -6.56 -8.66 12.65
N GLY A 9 -6.08 -8.88 13.88
CA GLY A 9 -6.91 -9.29 15.00
C GLY A 9 -7.44 -10.73 14.85
N ARG A 10 -8.19 -11.22 15.86
CA ARG A 10 -8.59 -12.64 15.96
C ARG A 10 -10.07 -12.93 15.64
N SER A 11 -10.93 -11.91 15.52
CA SER A 11 -12.38 -12.08 15.36
C SER A 11 -12.97 -11.14 14.30
N GLY A 12 -14.18 -11.49 13.83
CA GLY A 12 -14.91 -10.72 12.82
C GLY A 12 -14.47 -11.00 11.38
N VAL A 13 -15.21 -10.41 10.43
CA VAL A 13 -14.88 -10.41 9.00
C VAL A 13 -13.66 -9.51 8.77
N ARG A 14 -12.60 -10.07 8.19
CA ARG A 14 -11.30 -9.41 8.04
C ARG A 14 -10.80 -9.55 6.61
N THR A 15 -10.09 -8.52 6.15
CA THR A 15 -9.42 -8.53 4.85
C THR A 15 -7.94 -8.22 5.06
N LEU A 16 -7.06 -9.11 4.59
CA LEU A 16 -5.62 -8.92 4.57
C LEU A 16 -5.19 -8.57 3.15
N PHE A 17 -4.44 -7.47 3.01
CA PHE A 17 -3.81 -7.11 1.74
C PHE A 17 -2.33 -7.46 1.79
N THR A 18 -1.86 -8.21 0.80
CA THR A 18 -0.43 -8.30 0.47
C THR A 18 -0.20 -7.38 -0.72
N ILE A 19 0.77 -6.48 -0.63
CA ILE A 19 1.00 -5.46 -1.67
C ILE A 19 2.46 -5.50 -2.10
N GLU A 20 2.69 -5.82 -3.37
CA GLU A 20 3.98 -5.59 -4.04
C GLU A 20 4.00 -4.15 -4.54
N CYS A 21 4.82 -3.27 -3.93
CA CYS A 21 4.90 -1.86 -4.31
C CYS A 21 6.30 -1.49 -4.85
N ILE A 22 6.33 -0.54 -5.78
CA ILE A 22 7.52 0.01 -6.45
C ILE A 22 7.84 1.40 -5.91
N SER A 23 6.82 2.25 -5.73
CA SER A 23 7.01 3.68 -5.42
C SER A 23 6.78 4.06 -3.95
N GLY A 24 6.44 3.08 -3.10
CA GLY A 24 6.18 3.26 -1.68
C GLY A 24 7.30 3.98 -0.94
N LYS A 25 6.92 4.85 0.01
CA LYS A 25 7.88 5.61 0.84
C LYS A 25 7.97 4.99 2.22
N ALA A 26 9.17 4.55 2.58
CA ALA A 26 9.46 4.15 3.95
C ALA A 26 9.47 5.38 4.85
N ILE A 27 8.57 5.40 5.84
CA ILE A 27 8.39 6.54 6.76
C ILE A 27 8.70 6.19 8.21
N GLY A 28 9.33 5.04 8.49
CA GLY A 28 9.61 4.61 9.87
C GLY A 28 10.34 5.65 10.74
N ALA A 29 11.25 6.44 10.15
CA ALA A 29 11.93 7.54 10.86
C ALA A 29 10.95 8.63 11.34
N HIS A 30 9.87 8.86 10.60
CA HIS A 30 8.85 9.87 10.83
C HIS A 30 7.60 9.33 11.54
N SER A 31 7.42 8.01 11.59
CA SER A 31 6.28 7.38 12.24
C SER A 31 6.35 7.55 13.76
N PHE A 32 5.17 7.66 14.39
CA PHE A 32 5.05 7.60 15.84
C PHE A 32 5.39 6.18 16.36
N TYR A 33 5.08 5.14 15.57
CA TYR A 33 5.31 3.74 15.94
C TYR A 33 6.67 3.25 15.43
N LYS A 34 7.71 3.45 16.23
CA LYS A 34 9.12 3.19 15.83
C LYS A 34 9.45 1.74 15.50
N ASN A 35 8.63 0.79 15.95
CA ASN A 35 8.83 -0.64 15.68
C ASN A 35 8.12 -1.11 14.41
N ASP A 36 7.42 -0.21 13.71
CA ASP A 36 6.70 -0.53 12.49
C ASP A 36 7.52 -0.08 11.29
N ASN A 37 7.74 -1.01 10.36
CA ASN A 37 8.37 -0.72 9.08
C ASN A 37 7.34 -0.13 8.11
N GLU A 38 6.78 1.02 8.50
CA GLU A 38 5.67 1.66 7.82
C GLU A 38 6.07 2.17 6.44
N ILE A 39 5.28 1.78 5.43
CA ILE A 39 5.38 2.23 4.04
C ILE A 39 4.10 2.97 3.68
N VAL A 40 4.24 4.19 3.16
CA VAL A 40 3.12 4.98 2.63
C VAL A 40 3.10 4.91 1.12
N LEU A 41 1.95 4.55 0.56
CA LEU A 41 1.67 4.66 -0.87
C LEU A 41 1.10 6.06 -1.17
N ILE A 42 1.51 6.64 -2.29
CA ILE A 42 1.01 7.96 -2.69
C ILE A 42 -0.41 7.82 -3.21
N SER A 43 -1.27 8.80 -2.92
CA SER A 43 -2.63 8.83 -3.46
C SER A 43 -2.61 8.72 -4.99
N GLY A 44 -3.48 7.85 -5.52
CA GLY A 44 -3.51 7.55 -6.95
C GLY A 44 -2.53 6.46 -7.39
N THR A 45 -1.83 5.79 -6.46
CA THR A 45 -1.08 4.55 -6.76
C THR A 45 -2.03 3.53 -7.40
N TYR A 46 -1.65 3.02 -8.57
CA TYR A 46 -2.44 2.04 -9.29
C TYR A 46 -2.03 0.62 -8.87
N LEU A 47 -3.00 -0.12 -8.34
CA LEU A 47 -2.80 -1.47 -7.81
C LEU A 47 -3.71 -2.44 -8.59
N ARG A 48 -3.10 -3.48 -9.16
CA ARG A 48 -3.82 -4.57 -9.81
C ARG A 48 -4.01 -5.72 -8.82
N VAL A 49 -5.23 -6.27 -8.75
CA VAL A 49 -5.48 -7.55 -8.08
C VAL A 49 -4.87 -8.66 -8.93
N ILE A 50 -3.90 -9.38 -8.36
CA ILE A 50 -3.22 -10.49 -9.03
C ILE A 50 -3.63 -11.86 -8.47
N ASP A 51 -4.13 -11.90 -7.24
CA ASP A 51 -4.66 -13.11 -6.62
C ASP A 51 -5.65 -12.76 -5.49
N GLU A 52 -6.59 -13.67 -5.24
CA GLU A 52 -7.55 -13.57 -4.13
C GLU A 52 -7.87 -14.96 -3.58
N TRP A 53 -7.93 -15.10 -2.27
CA TRP A 53 -8.36 -16.35 -1.64
C TRP A 53 -8.99 -16.13 -0.28
N SER A 54 -9.80 -17.11 0.14
CA SER A 54 -10.52 -17.07 1.42
C SER A 54 -10.28 -18.38 2.18
N PRO A 55 -9.30 -18.43 3.11
CA PRO A 55 -9.01 -19.64 3.87
C PRO A 55 -10.12 -20.01 4.87
N ASN A 56 -11.02 -19.08 5.21
CA ASN A 56 -12.24 -19.34 5.98
C ASN A 56 -13.28 -18.22 5.73
N GLU A 57 -14.52 -18.42 6.15
CA GLU A 57 -15.65 -17.51 5.89
C GLU A 57 -15.45 -16.05 6.35
N ASN A 58 -14.53 -15.81 7.29
CA ASN A 58 -14.33 -14.51 7.93
C ASN A 58 -12.95 -13.91 7.62
N LEU A 59 -12.20 -14.46 6.66
CA LEU A 59 -10.88 -13.97 6.31
C LEU A 59 -10.69 -13.98 4.80
N TYR A 60 -10.64 -12.79 4.22
CA TYR A 60 -10.33 -12.57 2.83
C TYR A 60 -8.87 -12.14 2.70
N MET A 61 -8.15 -12.73 1.75
CA MET A 61 -6.78 -12.37 1.44
C MET A 61 -6.72 -11.89 0.00
N ILE A 62 -6.18 -10.68 -0.20
CA ILE A 62 -6.11 -10.03 -1.50
C ILE A 62 -4.64 -9.72 -1.79
N HIS A 63 -4.12 -10.22 -2.90
CA HIS A 63 -2.78 -9.91 -3.37
C HIS A 63 -2.85 -8.84 -4.45
N LEU A 64 -2.20 -7.71 -4.17
CA LEU A 64 -2.11 -6.54 -5.04
C LEU A 64 -0.68 -6.36 -5.52
N ARG A 65 -0.54 -5.87 -6.75
CA ARG A 65 0.74 -5.41 -7.30
C ARG A 65 0.60 -4.01 -7.86
N GLU A 66 1.53 -3.13 -7.52
CA GLU A 66 1.66 -1.82 -8.13
C GLU A 66 2.08 -1.94 -9.59
N GLU A 67 1.32 -1.29 -10.46
CA GLU A 67 1.61 -1.23 -11.90
C GLU A 67 1.54 0.22 -12.37
N ASN A 68 2.19 0.51 -13.50
CA ASN A 68 2.03 1.82 -14.12
C ASN A 68 0.59 1.96 -14.65
N PRO A 69 -0.12 3.04 -14.30
CA PRO A 69 -1.47 3.24 -14.76
C PRO A 69 -1.48 3.48 -16.28
N LEU A 70 -2.51 2.98 -16.97
CA LEU A 70 -2.69 3.18 -18.42
C LEU A 70 -2.95 4.65 -18.78
N TYR A 71 -3.44 5.44 -17.82
CA TYR A 71 -3.73 6.85 -17.96
C TYR A 71 -3.53 7.55 -16.63
N GLN A 72 -3.25 8.85 -16.67
CA GLN A 72 -3.05 9.64 -15.47
C GLN A 72 -4.37 9.91 -14.75
N PHE A 73 -4.52 9.40 -13.52
CA PHE A 73 -5.71 9.61 -12.69
C PHE A 73 -5.71 10.98 -11.98
N ILE A 74 -4.55 11.43 -11.52
CA ILE A 74 -4.37 12.67 -10.76
C ILE A 74 -3.18 13.44 -11.35
N ALA A 75 -3.34 14.74 -11.59
CA ALA A 75 -2.24 15.61 -12.00
C ALA A 75 -1.15 15.65 -10.92
N PRO A 76 0.16 15.72 -11.27
CA PRO A 76 1.21 15.76 -10.27
C PRO A 76 1.11 17.08 -9.50
N PRO A 77 1.41 17.11 -8.20
CA PRO A 77 1.31 18.33 -7.39
C PRO A 77 2.27 19.44 -7.86
N PHE A 78 3.32 19.09 -8.62
CA PHE A 78 4.30 20.05 -9.15
C PHE A 78 4.59 19.76 -10.63
N SER A 79 4.59 20.81 -11.46
CA SER A 79 5.05 20.73 -12.85
C SER A 79 6.59 20.78 -12.90
N LYS A 80 7.18 20.06 -13.86
CA LYS A 80 8.65 20.01 -14.08
C LYS A 80 9.26 21.37 -14.44
N GLU A 81 8.43 22.38 -14.69
CA GLU A 81 8.85 23.73 -15.06
C GLU A 81 9.43 24.52 -13.86
N SER A 82 9.24 24.02 -12.64
CA SER A 82 9.68 24.70 -11.41
C SER A 82 11.16 24.52 -11.05
N THR A 83 11.94 23.70 -11.79
CA THR A 83 13.36 23.44 -11.48
C THR A 83 14.35 24.23 -12.36
N SER A 84 13.93 25.38 -12.89
CA SER A 84 14.85 26.32 -13.55
C SER A 84 14.82 27.68 -12.87
N MET A 85 15.30 27.74 -11.62
CA MET A 85 15.93 28.96 -11.10
C MET A 85 17.25 28.59 -10.44
N LYS A 86 18.30 29.18 -10.99
CA LYS A 86 19.68 29.20 -10.48
C LYS A 86 19.74 29.84 -9.10
#